data_AF-A0A6G1KBD4-F1
#
_entry.id   AF-A0A6G1KBD4-F1
#
_cell.length_a   1.000
_cell.length_b   1.000
_cell.length_c   1.000
_cell.angle_alpha   90.00
_cell.angle_beta   90.00
_cell.angle_gamma   90.00
#
_symmetry.space_group_name_H-M   'P 1'
#
loop_
_entity.id
_entity.type
_entity.pdbx_description
1 polymer ?
#
loop_
_entity_poly.entity_id
_entity_poly.type
_entity_poly.pdbx_seq_one_letter_code
_entity_poly.pdbx_strand_id
1 'polypeptide(L)'
;MPPPATTTSYGQVIEYIQDRLYLASYTHTPDANTPFPYPRQSSRSPSKRSSKAQAAPVATGPKAHPPVYFTIDKTLLYNAFHADFGPLHIGHLYRYAVQLHEVLGDPANEERGVVFWSNADSRSRANAACILACYMVLIQSWPPHLALAPIAQMDPPCMPFRDAGYSQADYVLNIQDVVYGVWKAKEEGLCGLKDFSLEEYEKYERVDMGDFNWVTPDFLAFASPQHLPTHVIPQSSPMYSTLPSTIAEVQKSTTLPMPFKNVLSHFSARNVGLVVRLNSELYSSSYFTKLGIQHLNMIFDDGTCPPLSLVRQFINLAHDMITVRKKGIAVHCKAGLGRTGCLIGAYLIYRNGFTANEVIAYMRFMRPGMVVGPQQHWLHLNQNTFREWWHEDTMKAKYESMMIPSTPTRTSHKQRLASNGQTFTPPNGSSKRSALGEIEGNGSNSAIGVQEDNLPAPTPGQPRKTSKIYGGGSSRSPHRINENEPFIKPDTEIISTHHRVTRLDGETDEDYHLRVMARRTASRSPISKEKQRRAISCTTTTSTSVTKTSMYMASESDTENTAPITGARPKTPGSQKLSGRGDINVGKTRASPTRRSTDSKSGVRKTSGRVGSVGNSIMRPKS
;
A
#
# COMPACT_ATOMS: atom_id res chain seq x y z
N MET A 1 50.58 1.03 -30.62
CA MET A 1 49.91 1.65 -29.47
C MET A 1 48.83 0.70 -28.98
N PRO A 2 48.74 0.41 -27.67
CA PRO A 2 47.56 -0.26 -27.14
C PRO A 2 46.35 0.66 -27.35
N PRO A 3 45.13 0.13 -27.51
CA PRO A 3 43.95 0.98 -27.59
C PRO A 3 43.85 1.80 -26.30
N PRO A 4 43.36 3.06 -26.38
CA PRO A 4 43.16 3.86 -25.18
C PRO A 4 42.22 3.07 -24.27
N ALA A 5 42.59 2.95 -22.99
CA ALA A 5 41.73 2.41 -21.96
C ALA A 5 40.42 3.21 -22.01
N THR A 6 39.39 2.63 -22.62
CA THR A 6 38.05 3.17 -22.56
C THR A 6 37.74 3.27 -21.09
N THR A 7 37.60 4.50 -20.60
CA THR A 7 37.05 4.78 -19.28
C THR A 7 35.66 4.18 -19.25
N THR A 8 35.56 2.91 -18.86
CA THR A 8 34.29 2.23 -18.57
C THR A 8 33.65 3.07 -17.49
N SER A 9 32.57 3.78 -17.83
CA SER A 9 31.80 4.52 -16.83
C SER A 9 31.14 3.48 -15.94
N TYR A 10 31.76 3.26 -14.79
CA TYR A 10 31.41 2.23 -13.85
C TYR A 10 30.23 2.70 -13.01
N GLY A 11 29.08 2.02 -13.11
CA GLY A 11 28.04 2.15 -12.11
C GLY A 11 28.38 1.36 -10.86
N GLN A 12 27.86 1.79 -9.71
CA GLN A 12 28.04 1.14 -8.42
C GLN A 12 27.69 -0.36 -8.50
N VAL A 13 28.60 -1.23 -8.03
CA VAL A 13 28.32 -2.65 -7.80
C VAL A 13 27.84 -2.80 -6.37
N ILE A 14 26.63 -3.33 -6.23
CA ILE A 14 25.88 -3.45 -4.99
C ILE A 14 25.84 -4.92 -4.62
N GLU A 15 26.30 -5.23 -3.42
CA GLU A 15 26.26 -6.59 -2.87
C GLU A 15 24.88 -6.87 -2.25
N TYR A 16 24.19 -7.89 -2.74
CA TYR A 16 22.91 -8.35 -2.19
C TYR A 16 23.11 -9.57 -1.28
N ILE A 17 23.87 -10.56 -1.76
CA ILE A 17 24.27 -11.73 -0.98
C ILE A 17 25.78 -11.80 -1.06
N GLN A 18 26.40 -11.78 0.12
CA GLN A 18 27.86 -11.78 0.25
C GLN A 18 28.48 -12.93 -0.55
N ASP A 19 29.48 -12.58 -1.36
CA ASP A 19 30.26 -13.50 -2.20
C ASP A 19 29.44 -14.29 -3.23
N ARG A 20 28.15 -13.98 -3.44
CA ARG A 20 27.27 -14.76 -4.31
C ARG A 20 26.44 -13.97 -5.31
N LEU A 21 25.77 -12.89 -4.89
CA LEU A 21 24.85 -12.15 -5.75
C LEU A 21 25.06 -10.65 -5.64
N TYR A 22 25.28 -10.04 -6.80
CA TYR A 22 25.56 -8.62 -6.95
C TYR A 22 24.62 -7.99 -7.98
N LEU A 23 24.23 -6.74 -7.74
CA LEU A 23 23.54 -5.88 -8.69
C LEU A 23 24.51 -4.82 -9.20
N ALA A 24 24.59 -4.64 -10.52
CA ALA A 24 25.50 -3.67 -11.12
C ALA A 24 24.84 -2.90 -12.26
N SER A 25 25.46 -1.79 -12.67
CA SER A 25 25.06 -1.11 -13.90
C SER A 25 26.28 -0.70 -14.72
N TYR A 26 26.28 -0.99 -16.02
CA TYR A 26 27.41 -0.76 -16.92
C TYR A 26 26.98 -0.02 -18.19
N THR A 27 27.87 0.79 -18.78
CA THR A 27 27.61 1.44 -20.08
C THR A 27 27.87 0.54 -21.28
N HIS A 28 28.61 -0.56 -21.07
CA HIS A 28 28.96 -1.55 -22.08
C HIS A 28 28.80 -2.95 -21.49
N THR A 29 28.65 -3.96 -22.35
CA THR A 29 28.59 -5.35 -21.92
C THR A 29 29.86 -5.71 -21.14
N PRO A 30 29.73 -6.21 -19.90
CA PRO A 30 30.88 -6.57 -19.08
C PRO A 30 31.60 -7.79 -19.67
N ASP A 31 32.91 -7.80 -19.49
CA ASP A 31 33.85 -8.84 -19.92
C ASP A 31 34.71 -9.32 -18.74
N ALA A 32 35.63 -10.25 -18.98
CA ALA A 32 36.54 -10.75 -17.95
C ALA A 32 37.48 -9.68 -17.35
N ASN A 33 37.64 -8.54 -18.02
CA ASN A 33 38.48 -7.42 -17.58
C ASN A 33 37.68 -6.35 -16.83
N THR A 34 36.36 -6.50 -16.75
CA THR A 34 35.49 -5.55 -16.09
C THR A 34 35.84 -5.51 -14.61
N PRO A 35 36.18 -4.33 -14.05
CA PRO A 35 36.51 -4.21 -12.64
C PRO A 35 35.40 -4.79 -11.78
N PHE A 36 35.76 -5.63 -10.82
CA PHE A 36 34.84 -6.20 -9.86
C PHE A 36 35.43 -6.00 -8.46
N PRO A 37 34.66 -5.55 -7.47
CA PRO A 37 35.15 -5.41 -6.11
C PRO A 37 35.33 -6.81 -5.52
N TYR A 38 36.47 -7.45 -5.81
CA TYR A 38 36.84 -8.70 -5.17
C TYR A 38 36.88 -8.49 -3.65
N PRO A 39 36.43 -9.46 -2.84
CA PRO A 39 36.57 -9.41 -1.40
C PRO A 39 38.03 -9.10 -1.08
N ARG A 40 38.27 -8.03 -0.33
CA ARG A 40 39.63 -7.68 0.09
C ARG A 40 40.14 -8.87 0.89
N GLN A 41 41.11 -9.61 0.35
CA GLN A 41 41.87 -10.56 1.13
C GLN A 41 42.35 -9.81 2.38
N SER A 42 42.00 -10.30 3.57
CA SER A 42 42.50 -9.75 4.81
C SER A 42 44.01 -9.75 4.70
N SER A 43 44.62 -8.58 4.50
CA SER A 43 46.07 -8.49 4.43
C SER A 43 46.56 -8.97 5.79
N ARG A 44 47.23 -10.12 5.81
CA ARG A 44 47.96 -10.55 7.00
C ARG A 44 48.84 -9.37 7.39
N SER A 45 48.63 -8.84 8.60
CA SER A 45 49.45 -7.78 9.17
C SER A 45 50.91 -8.11 8.89
N PRO A 46 51.73 -7.17 8.37
CA PRO A 46 53.12 -7.48 8.06
C PRO A 46 53.82 -7.86 9.36
N SER A 47 54.00 -9.16 9.62
CA SER A 47 54.81 -9.61 10.74
C SER A 47 56.22 -9.18 10.44
N LYS A 48 56.81 -8.41 11.35
CA LYS A 48 58.17 -7.90 11.25
C LYS A 48 59.14 -8.98 10.76
N ARG A 49 59.79 -8.64 9.65
CA ARG A 49 60.99 -9.24 9.07
C ARG A 49 61.90 -9.87 10.14
N SER A 50 61.95 -11.19 10.19
CA SER A 50 63.13 -11.94 10.62
C SER A 50 63.92 -12.31 9.37
N SER A 51 65.15 -11.82 9.28
CA SER A 51 66.07 -12.07 8.18
C SER A 51 66.67 -13.47 8.29
N LYS A 52 65.98 -14.47 7.74
CA LYS A 52 66.51 -15.71 7.12
C LYS A 52 65.37 -16.71 6.98
N ALA A 53 64.81 -16.81 5.78
CA ALA A 53 64.10 -18.00 5.33
C ALA A 53 64.17 -18.05 3.80
N GLN A 54 64.53 -19.22 3.30
CA GLN A 54 64.67 -19.54 1.88
C GLN A 54 63.38 -19.23 1.10
N ALA A 55 63.54 -18.99 -0.21
CA ALA A 55 62.45 -18.84 -1.16
C ALA A 55 61.62 -20.14 -1.21
N ALA A 56 60.60 -20.22 -0.36
CA ALA A 56 59.50 -21.15 -0.52
C ALA A 56 58.61 -20.67 -1.67
N PRO A 57 57.97 -21.58 -2.43
CA PRO A 57 57.04 -21.18 -3.48
C PRO A 57 55.96 -20.29 -2.87
N VAL A 58 55.78 -19.11 -3.45
CA VAL A 58 54.68 -18.21 -3.14
C VAL A 58 53.41 -19.02 -3.35
N ALA A 59 52.73 -19.39 -2.28
CA ALA A 59 51.40 -19.98 -2.38
C ALA A 59 50.54 -18.99 -3.16
N THR A 60 50.17 -19.36 -4.38
CA THR A 60 49.13 -18.65 -5.13
C THR A 60 47.92 -18.63 -4.22
N GLY A 61 47.55 -17.45 -3.72
CA GLY A 61 46.29 -17.29 -2.98
C GLY A 61 45.12 -17.83 -3.81
N PRO A 62 43.98 -18.16 -3.18
CA PRO A 62 42.84 -18.70 -3.89
C PRO A 62 42.54 -17.82 -5.10
N LYS A 63 42.55 -18.43 -6.30
CA LYS A 63 42.26 -17.73 -7.55
C LYS A 63 40.83 -17.23 -7.42
N ALA A 64 40.64 -15.93 -7.23
CA ALA A 64 39.31 -15.35 -7.28
C ALA A 64 38.76 -15.63 -8.68
N HIS A 65 37.79 -16.53 -8.79
CA HIS A 65 37.21 -16.87 -10.07
C HIS A 65 36.48 -15.63 -10.62
N PRO A 66 36.61 -15.33 -11.92
CA PRO A 66 35.97 -14.17 -12.51
C PRO A 66 34.45 -14.29 -12.34
N PRO A 67 33.74 -13.20 -12.01
CA PRO A 67 32.29 -13.24 -11.87
C PRO A 67 31.57 -13.68 -13.15
N VAL A 68 30.32 -14.10 -13.00
CA VAL A 68 29.41 -14.41 -14.10
C VAL A 68 28.47 -13.24 -14.28
N TYR A 69 28.35 -12.71 -15.48
CA TYR A 69 27.48 -11.58 -15.77
C TYR A 69 26.25 -12.03 -16.55
N PHE A 70 25.07 -11.60 -16.12
CA PHE A 70 23.83 -11.77 -16.89
C PHE A 70 22.95 -10.54 -16.77
N THR A 71 22.11 -10.30 -17.78
CA THR A 71 21.21 -9.14 -17.86
C THR A 71 19.86 -9.54 -18.41
N ILE A 72 18.85 -8.72 -18.12
CA ILE A 72 17.49 -8.86 -18.66
C ILE A 72 17.09 -7.76 -19.64
N ASP A 73 17.92 -6.74 -19.83
CA ASP A 73 17.52 -5.51 -20.54
C ASP A 73 17.09 -5.73 -22.00
N LYS A 74 17.56 -6.82 -22.63
CA LYS A 74 17.21 -7.19 -24.00
C LYS A 74 16.19 -8.33 -24.08
N THR A 75 15.90 -9.00 -22.97
CA THR A 75 15.05 -10.20 -22.93
C THR A 75 13.70 -9.91 -22.31
N LEU A 76 13.64 -9.07 -21.27
CA LEU A 76 12.43 -8.69 -20.55
C LEU A 76 12.12 -7.22 -20.81
N LEU A 77 11.30 -6.98 -21.83
CA LEU A 77 10.94 -5.65 -22.29
C LEU A 77 9.61 -5.19 -21.68
N TYR A 78 9.61 -4.00 -21.08
CA TYR A 78 8.36 -3.36 -20.65
C TYR A 78 7.65 -2.73 -21.85
N ASN A 79 6.42 -3.15 -22.11
CA ASN A 79 5.56 -2.58 -23.15
C ASN A 79 4.89 -1.30 -22.62
N ALA A 80 5.47 -0.15 -22.95
CA ALA A 80 4.97 1.16 -22.52
C ALA A 80 3.65 1.53 -23.23
N PHE A 81 2.68 2.04 -22.48
CA PHE A 81 1.48 2.66 -23.06
C PHE A 81 1.79 4.06 -23.59
N HIS A 82 2.62 4.81 -22.87
CA HIS A 82 3.07 6.14 -23.26
C HIS A 82 4.51 6.38 -22.76
N ALA A 83 4.67 7.09 -21.65
CA ALA A 83 5.97 7.43 -21.08
C ALA A 83 6.31 6.60 -19.82
N ASP A 84 5.39 5.73 -19.40
CA ASP A 84 5.63 4.71 -18.38
C ASP A 84 6.71 3.72 -18.84
N PHE A 85 7.54 3.26 -17.91
CA PHE A 85 8.68 2.39 -18.21
C PHE A 85 8.78 1.19 -17.27
N GLY A 86 7.86 1.06 -16.31
CA GLY A 86 7.88 0.07 -15.26
C GLY A 86 6.86 0.35 -14.16
N PRO A 87 6.85 -0.44 -13.08
CA PRO A 87 7.76 -1.58 -12.84
C PRO A 87 7.46 -2.77 -13.76
N LEU A 88 8.43 -3.68 -13.89
CA LEU A 88 8.20 -4.97 -14.54
C LEU A 88 7.15 -5.79 -13.76
N HIS A 89 6.21 -6.41 -14.48
CA HIS A 89 5.10 -7.17 -13.88
C HIS A 89 5.47 -8.60 -13.49
N ILE A 90 4.55 -9.31 -12.84
CA ILE A 90 4.75 -10.66 -12.30
C ILE A 90 5.24 -11.70 -13.32
N GLY A 91 4.77 -11.64 -14.58
CA GLY A 91 5.28 -12.51 -15.66
C GLY A 91 6.77 -12.32 -15.93
N HIS A 92 7.24 -11.07 -15.93
CA HIS A 92 8.67 -10.77 -16.02
C HIS A 92 9.44 -11.29 -14.80
N LEU A 93 8.89 -11.15 -13.59
CA LEU A 93 9.51 -11.70 -12.38
C LEU A 93 9.69 -13.22 -12.49
N TYR A 94 8.68 -13.93 -12.99
CA TYR A 94 8.75 -15.38 -13.20
C TYR A 94 9.91 -15.73 -14.14
N ARG A 95 9.99 -15.10 -15.32
CA ARG A 95 11.07 -15.34 -16.28
C ARG A 95 12.45 -14.98 -15.73
N TYR A 96 12.53 -13.87 -14.99
CA TYR A 96 13.75 -13.47 -14.28
C TYR A 96 14.18 -14.52 -13.26
N ALA A 97 13.25 -15.06 -12.47
CA ALA A 97 13.54 -16.09 -11.48
C ALA A 97 14.10 -17.36 -12.12
N VAL A 98 13.49 -17.82 -13.23
CA VAL A 98 14.01 -18.97 -14.02
C VAL A 98 15.43 -18.70 -14.48
N GLN A 99 15.68 -17.56 -15.14
CA GLN A 99 17.02 -17.22 -15.63
C GLN A 99 18.05 -17.12 -14.50
N LEU A 100 17.69 -16.53 -13.36
CA LEU A 100 18.57 -16.44 -12.20
C LEU A 100 18.86 -17.82 -11.59
N HIS A 101 17.86 -18.70 -11.50
CA HIS A 101 18.04 -20.07 -11.00
C HIS A 101 18.89 -20.93 -11.93
N GLU A 102 18.75 -20.78 -13.25
CA GLU A 102 19.63 -21.43 -14.24
C GLU A 102 21.09 -21.01 -14.06
N VAL A 103 21.34 -19.69 -13.94
CA VAL A 103 22.70 -19.16 -13.74
C VAL A 103 23.29 -19.61 -12.39
N LEU A 104 22.49 -19.62 -11.32
CA LEU A 104 22.91 -20.04 -9.99
C LEU A 104 23.11 -21.57 -9.89
N GLY A 105 22.34 -22.35 -10.64
CA GLY A 105 22.35 -23.82 -10.62
C GLY A 105 23.35 -24.47 -11.57
N ASP A 106 23.95 -23.72 -12.50
CA ASP A 106 25.01 -24.20 -13.38
C ASP A 106 26.27 -24.61 -12.58
N PRO A 107 26.73 -25.87 -12.67
CA PRO A 107 27.94 -26.33 -11.99
C PRO A 107 29.20 -25.50 -12.30
N ALA A 108 29.25 -24.83 -13.46
CA ALA A 108 30.36 -23.94 -13.81
C ALA A 108 30.43 -22.66 -12.95
N ASN A 109 29.37 -22.36 -12.19
CA ASN A 109 29.18 -21.12 -11.45
C ASN A 109 29.16 -21.30 -9.93
N GLU A 110 29.47 -22.50 -9.41
CA GLU A 110 29.38 -22.81 -7.97
C GLU A 110 30.30 -21.92 -7.12
N GLU A 111 31.54 -21.71 -7.55
CA GLU A 111 32.55 -20.88 -6.85
C GLU A 111 32.66 -19.45 -7.39
N ARG A 112 31.68 -18.99 -8.19
CA ARG A 112 31.71 -17.69 -8.88
C ARG A 112 30.63 -16.76 -8.32
N GLY A 113 30.98 -15.49 -8.14
CA GLY A 113 29.99 -14.44 -7.87
C GLY A 113 29.13 -14.19 -9.11
N VAL A 114 27.81 -14.14 -8.93
CA VAL A 114 26.86 -13.83 -10.00
C VAL A 114 26.51 -12.35 -9.95
N VAL A 115 26.70 -11.66 -11.08
CA VAL A 115 26.45 -10.24 -11.24
C VAL A 115 25.26 -10.05 -12.17
N PHE A 116 24.12 -9.74 -11.58
CA PHE A 116 22.96 -9.24 -12.32
C PHE A 116 23.20 -7.78 -12.68
N TRP A 117 23.24 -7.46 -13.97
CA TRP A 117 23.54 -6.10 -14.41
C TRP A 117 22.52 -5.53 -15.38
N SER A 118 22.40 -4.20 -15.39
CA SER A 118 21.62 -3.43 -16.35
C SER A 118 22.42 -2.30 -16.98
N ASN A 119 21.86 -1.67 -18.01
CA ASN A 119 22.39 -0.46 -18.61
C ASN A 119 22.46 0.66 -17.56
N ALA A 120 23.42 1.57 -17.74
CA ALA A 120 23.66 2.66 -16.80
C ALA A 120 22.55 3.75 -16.75
N ASP A 121 21.51 3.66 -17.58
CA ASP A 121 20.41 4.62 -17.57
C ASP A 121 19.49 4.45 -16.34
N SER A 122 18.88 5.54 -15.90
CA SER A 122 18.11 5.58 -14.65
C SER A 122 16.85 4.70 -14.66
N ARG A 123 16.30 4.38 -15.84
CA ARG A 123 15.09 3.55 -15.99
C ARG A 123 15.43 2.06 -15.92
N SER A 124 16.44 1.61 -16.67
CA SER A 124 16.91 0.22 -16.62
C SER A 124 17.42 -0.14 -15.22
N ARG A 125 18.13 0.79 -14.56
CA ARG A 125 18.56 0.65 -13.16
C ARG A 125 17.38 0.49 -12.20
N ALA A 126 16.33 1.29 -12.36
CA ALA A 126 15.13 1.19 -11.53
C ALA A 126 14.41 -0.15 -11.71
N ASN A 127 14.23 -0.61 -12.95
CA ASN A 127 13.59 -1.90 -13.24
C ASN A 127 14.41 -3.08 -12.73
N ALA A 128 15.73 -3.09 -12.94
CA ALA A 128 16.63 -4.14 -12.46
C ALA A 128 16.68 -4.21 -10.92
N ALA A 129 16.84 -3.05 -10.26
CA ALA A 129 16.81 -3.00 -8.79
C ALA A 129 15.45 -3.46 -8.23
N CYS A 130 14.35 -3.05 -8.87
CA CYS A 130 13.00 -3.39 -8.43
C CYS A 130 12.68 -4.88 -8.60
N ILE A 131 13.00 -5.49 -9.75
CA ILE A 131 12.71 -6.92 -9.99
C ILE A 131 13.54 -7.83 -9.06
N LEU A 132 14.81 -7.47 -8.80
CA LEU A 132 15.65 -8.19 -7.85
C LEU A 132 15.10 -8.06 -6.42
N ALA A 133 14.69 -6.86 -6.00
CA ALA A 133 14.08 -6.68 -4.69
C ALA A 133 12.75 -7.45 -4.55
N CYS A 134 11.91 -7.46 -5.59
CA CYS A 134 10.67 -8.24 -5.62
C CYS A 134 10.94 -9.75 -5.58
N TYR A 135 11.98 -10.22 -6.27
CA TYR A 135 12.46 -11.61 -6.20
C TYR A 135 12.82 -12.01 -4.76
N MET A 136 13.57 -11.15 -4.05
CA MET A 136 13.96 -11.41 -2.67
C MET A 136 12.75 -11.52 -1.74
N VAL A 137 11.74 -10.69 -1.94
CA VAL A 137 10.53 -10.69 -1.11
C VAL A 137 9.59 -11.86 -1.42
N LEU A 138 9.29 -12.10 -2.70
CA LEU A 138 8.31 -13.10 -3.10
C LEU A 138 8.87 -14.52 -3.02
N ILE A 139 10.09 -14.74 -3.49
CA ILE A 139 10.67 -16.09 -3.62
C ILE A 139 11.56 -16.41 -2.42
N GLN A 140 12.51 -15.54 -2.08
CA GLN A 140 13.41 -15.77 -0.94
C GLN A 140 12.78 -15.44 0.42
N SER A 141 11.56 -14.89 0.43
CA SER A 141 10.83 -14.53 1.65
C SER A 141 11.58 -13.57 2.58
N TRP A 142 12.37 -12.65 2.00
CA TRP A 142 12.99 -11.58 2.75
C TRP A 142 11.95 -10.54 3.18
N PRO A 143 12.10 -9.94 4.38
CA PRO A 143 11.33 -8.76 4.73
C PRO A 143 11.77 -7.55 3.87
N PRO A 144 10.85 -6.62 3.55
CA PRO A 144 11.10 -5.47 2.66
C PRO A 144 12.36 -4.67 2.99
N HIS A 145 12.62 -4.41 4.28
CA HIS A 145 13.75 -3.60 4.71
C HIS A 145 15.12 -4.24 4.37
N LEU A 146 15.23 -5.57 4.35
CA LEU A 146 16.47 -6.24 3.93
C LEU A 146 16.64 -6.22 2.42
N ALA A 147 15.55 -6.38 1.66
CA ALA A 147 15.60 -6.31 0.19
C ALA A 147 15.92 -4.90 -0.32
N LEU A 148 15.53 -3.86 0.42
CA LEU A 148 15.73 -2.46 0.07
C LEU A 148 17.06 -1.88 0.58
N ALA A 149 17.62 -2.41 1.67
CA ALA A 149 18.84 -1.86 2.29
C ALA A 149 20.02 -1.69 1.31
N PRO A 150 20.33 -2.66 0.41
CA PRO A 150 21.44 -2.50 -0.53
C PRO A 150 21.27 -1.36 -1.55
N ILE A 151 20.01 -1.01 -1.89
CA ILE A 151 19.69 -0.03 -2.93
C ILE A 151 19.22 1.33 -2.37
N ALA A 152 19.16 1.49 -1.05
CA ALA A 152 18.58 2.67 -0.41
C ALA A 152 19.33 3.98 -0.70
N GLN A 153 20.63 3.92 -0.98
CA GLN A 153 21.49 5.09 -1.27
C GLN A 153 22.28 4.88 -2.56
N MET A 154 21.63 4.28 -3.56
CA MET A 154 22.22 4.07 -4.87
C MET A 154 22.48 5.42 -5.55
N ASP A 155 23.71 5.62 -6.03
CA ASP A 155 24.14 6.88 -6.69
C ASP A 155 24.65 6.58 -8.12
N PRO A 156 24.09 7.21 -9.17
CA PRO A 156 22.93 8.12 -9.19
C PRO A 156 21.62 7.48 -8.70
N PRO A 157 20.61 8.24 -8.23
CA PRO A 157 19.35 7.64 -7.78
C PRO A 157 18.61 6.92 -8.93
N CYS A 158 17.80 5.91 -8.57
CA CYS A 158 16.84 5.29 -9.50
C CYS A 158 15.78 6.29 -9.94
N MET A 159 15.30 6.17 -11.18
CA MET A 159 14.13 6.94 -11.62
C MET A 159 12.86 6.38 -10.96
N PRO A 160 12.02 7.21 -10.32
CA PRO A 160 10.70 6.79 -9.85
C PRO A 160 9.77 6.39 -11.01
N PHE A 161 8.87 5.45 -10.75
CA PHE A 161 7.87 5.00 -11.72
C PHE A 161 6.73 6.01 -11.82
N ARG A 162 6.33 6.31 -13.06
CA ARG A 162 5.20 7.20 -13.38
C ARG A 162 3.98 6.41 -13.86
N ASP A 163 2.88 7.10 -14.09
CA ASP A 163 1.68 6.52 -14.67
C ASP A 163 1.72 6.43 -16.21
N ALA A 164 0.74 5.70 -16.76
CA ALA A 164 0.54 5.46 -18.19
C ALA A 164 -0.26 6.57 -18.90
N GLY A 165 -0.55 7.69 -18.22
CA GLY A 165 -1.29 8.81 -18.78
C GLY A 165 -0.50 9.66 -19.78
N TYR A 166 -1.24 10.43 -20.60
CA TYR A 166 -0.67 11.38 -21.56
C TYR A 166 -0.21 12.69 -20.92
N SER A 167 -0.77 13.05 -19.75
CA SER A 167 -0.41 14.25 -19.02
C SER A 167 1.02 14.20 -18.44
N GLN A 168 1.52 15.34 -18.00
CA GLN A 168 2.77 15.39 -17.23
C GLN A 168 2.59 14.61 -15.91
N ALA A 169 3.62 13.86 -15.51
CA ALA A 169 3.58 13.11 -14.26
C ALA A 169 3.70 14.06 -13.07
N ASP A 170 2.69 14.03 -12.21
CA ASP A 170 2.62 14.78 -10.95
C ASP A 170 2.51 13.86 -9.71
N TYR A 171 2.56 12.55 -9.94
CA TYR A 171 2.54 11.49 -8.94
C TYR A 171 3.54 10.41 -9.34
N VAL A 172 4.35 9.94 -8.39
CA VAL A 172 5.40 8.94 -8.65
C VAL A 172 5.41 7.86 -7.58
N LEU A 173 5.81 6.65 -7.98
CA LEU A 173 6.01 5.51 -7.09
C LEU A 173 7.49 5.14 -7.07
N ASN A 174 8.01 4.87 -5.89
CA ASN A 174 9.39 4.42 -5.72
C ASN A 174 9.47 2.90 -5.64
N ILE A 175 10.69 2.36 -5.73
CA ILE A 175 10.94 0.91 -5.56
C ILE A 175 10.43 0.42 -4.20
N GLN A 176 10.54 1.25 -3.17
CA GLN A 176 10.00 0.97 -1.84
C GLN A 176 8.48 0.69 -1.89
N ASP A 177 7.70 1.51 -2.60
CA ASP A 177 6.24 1.35 -2.68
C ASP A 177 5.88 0.02 -3.37
N VAL A 178 6.61 -0.35 -4.43
CA VAL A 178 6.43 -1.64 -5.13
C VAL A 178 6.75 -2.80 -4.21
N VAL A 179 7.91 -2.76 -3.53
CA VAL A 179 8.37 -3.83 -2.66
C VAL A 179 7.43 -4.04 -1.47
N TYR A 180 6.98 -2.98 -0.81
CA TYR A 180 6.01 -3.09 0.28
C TYR A 180 4.62 -3.52 -0.21
N GLY A 181 4.17 -3.05 -1.38
CA GLY A 181 2.89 -3.48 -1.96
C GLY A 181 2.89 -4.96 -2.31
N VAL A 182 3.93 -5.44 -2.99
CA VAL A 182 4.09 -6.86 -3.34
C VAL A 182 4.24 -7.74 -2.09
N TRP A 183 5.03 -7.29 -1.10
CA TRP A 183 5.14 -7.99 0.19
C TRP A 183 3.80 -8.11 0.89
N LYS A 184 3.06 -7.00 1.05
CA LYS A 184 1.75 -7.00 1.71
C LYS A 184 0.76 -7.90 0.96
N ALA A 185 0.76 -7.87 -0.37
CA ALA A 185 -0.06 -8.77 -1.17
C ALA A 185 0.26 -10.26 -0.95
N LYS A 186 1.54 -10.60 -0.77
CA LYS A 186 1.95 -11.95 -0.40
C LYS A 186 1.45 -12.35 0.99
N GLU A 187 1.64 -11.49 1.99
CA GLU A 187 1.19 -11.76 3.37
C GLU A 187 -0.33 -11.91 3.48
N GLU A 188 -1.07 -11.15 2.68
CA GLU A 188 -2.54 -11.21 2.59
C GLU A 188 -3.05 -12.35 1.68
N GLY A 189 -2.15 -13.14 1.09
CA GLY A 189 -2.51 -14.25 0.20
C GLY A 189 -3.09 -13.84 -1.16
N LEU A 190 -2.89 -12.59 -1.58
CA LEU A 190 -3.38 -12.04 -2.85
C LEU A 190 -2.45 -12.38 -4.02
N CYS A 191 -1.16 -12.61 -3.76
CA CYS A 191 -0.16 -12.87 -4.79
C CYS A 191 0.79 -13.99 -4.36
N GLY A 192 0.84 -15.06 -5.15
CA GLY A 192 1.71 -16.21 -4.91
C GLY A 192 2.15 -16.85 -6.21
N LEU A 193 3.43 -17.21 -6.31
CA LEU A 193 4.01 -17.83 -7.51
C LEU A 193 3.68 -19.32 -7.65
N LYS A 194 3.20 -19.97 -6.58
CA LYS A 194 2.89 -21.40 -6.57
C LYS A 194 1.77 -21.76 -7.55
N ASP A 195 0.72 -20.93 -7.58
CA ASP A 195 -0.47 -21.15 -8.40
C ASP A 195 -0.49 -20.24 -9.64
N PHE A 196 0.61 -19.51 -9.89
CA PHE A 196 0.73 -18.58 -11.01
C PHE A 196 1.09 -19.33 -12.30
N SER A 197 0.23 -19.19 -13.31
CA SER A 197 0.48 -19.71 -14.66
C SER A 197 0.99 -18.60 -15.58
N LEU A 198 2.26 -18.68 -15.97
CA LEU A 198 2.88 -17.73 -16.90
C LEU A 198 2.21 -17.76 -18.27
N GLU A 199 1.95 -18.97 -18.79
CA GLU A 199 1.34 -19.17 -20.11
C GLU A 199 -0.06 -18.55 -20.18
N GLU A 200 -0.85 -18.69 -19.12
CA GLU A 200 -2.18 -18.09 -19.04
C GLU A 200 -2.10 -16.57 -18.95
N TYR A 201 -1.18 -16.05 -18.13
CA TYR A 201 -0.99 -14.62 -17.95
C TYR A 201 -0.62 -13.92 -19.27
N GLU A 202 0.41 -14.43 -19.98
CA GLU A 202 0.88 -13.86 -21.25
C GLU A 202 -0.11 -14.07 -22.40
N LYS A 203 -0.90 -15.14 -22.34
CA LYS A 203 -1.96 -15.39 -23.32
C LYS A 203 -3.07 -14.33 -23.21
N TYR A 204 -3.58 -14.09 -22.00
CA TYR A 204 -4.77 -13.28 -21.82
C TYR A 204 -4.51 -11.78 -21.62
N GLU A 205 -3.27 -11.36 -21.34
CA GLU A 205 -2.90 -9.94 -21.38
C GLU A 205 -3.00 -9.35 -22.80
N ARG A 206 -2.95 -10.18 -23.83
CA ARG A 206 -3.04 -9.74 -25.22
C ARG A 206 -4.44 -9.25 -25.59
N VAL A 207 -4.47 -8.16 -26.35
CA VAL A 207 -5.71 -7.54 -26.88
C VAL A 207 -6.54 -8.50 -27.70
N ASP A 208 -5.92 -9.28 -28.58
CA ASP A 208 -6.62 -10.22 -29.44
C ASP A 208 -7.09 -11.50 -28.71
N MET A 209 -6.73 -11.64 -27.43
CA MET A 209 -7.11 -12.77 -26.57
C MET A 209 -8.06 -12.38 -25.43
N GLY A 210 -8.29 -11.08 -25.21
CA GLY A 210 -9.27 -10.58 -24.23
C GLY A 210 -8.79 -9.40 -23.40
N ASP A 211 -7.48 -9.13 -23.35
CA ASP A 211 -6.84 -8.09 -22.52
C ASP A 211 -7.37 -8.07 -21.08
N PHE A 212 -7.04 -9.13 -20.33
CA PHE A 212 -7.41 -9.26 -18.93
C PHE A 212 -6.32 -9.90 -18.08
N ASN A 213 -6.28 -9.50 -16.81
CA ASN A 213 -5.41 -10.09 -15.80
C ASN A 213 -6.16 -10.24 -14.48
N TRP A 214 -5.85 -11.31 -13.75
CA TRP A 214 -6.18 -11.40 -12.33
C TRP A 214 -5.29 -10.44 -11.54
N VAL A 215 -5.94 -9.52 -10.81
CA VAL A 215 -5.25 -8.59 -9.90
C VAL A 215 -5.14 -9.22 -8.52
N THR A 216 -6.15 -9.99 -8.10
CA THR A 216 -6.14 -10.85 -6.91
C THR A 216 -6.87 -12.16 -7.25
N PRO A 217 -6.93 -13.17 -6.36
CA PRO A 217 -7.77 -14.35 -6.60
C PRO A 217 -9.26 -14.02 -6.77
N ASP A 218 -9.70 -12.87 -6.26
CA ASP A 218 -11.10 -12.44 -6.27
C ASP A 218 -11.41 -11.43 -7.39
N PHE A 219 -10.44 -10.63 -7.83
CA PHE A 219 -10.65 -9.57 -8.81
C PHE A 219 -9.90 -9.80 -10.11
N LEU A 220 -10.64 -9.68 -11.21
CA LEU A 220 -10.13 -9.66 -12.57
C LEU A 220 -10.38 -8.28 -13.20
N ALA A 221 -9.35 -7.68 -13.77
CA ALA A 221 -9.43 -6.44 -14.51
C ALA A 221 -9.31 -6.73 -16.01
N PHE A 222 -10.18 -6.14 -16.83
CA PHE A 222 -10.18 -6.38 -18.28
C PHE A 222 -10.58 -5.14 -19.09
N ALA A 223 -10.23 -5.12 -20.37
CA ALA A 223 -10.73 -4.13 -21.32
C ALA A 223 -12.17 -4.45 -21.77
N SER A 224 -12.94 -3.43 -22.15
CA SER A 224 -14.32 -3.65 -22.58
C SER A 224 -14.36 -4.49 -23.86
N PRO A 225 -15.13 -5.61 -23.89
CA PRO A 225 -15.46 -6.28 -25.12
C PRO A 225 -16.15 -5.32 -26.09
N GLN A 226 -15.98 -5.58 -27.39
CA GLN A 226 -16.63 -4.83 -28.45
C GLN A 226 -17.40 -5.81 -29.33
N HIS A 227 -18.72 -5.72 -29.32
CA HIS A 227 -19.58 -6.59 -30.12
C HIS A 227 -20.99 -6.02 -30.26
N LEU A 228 -21.54 -6.07 -31.47
CA LEU A 228 -22.92 -5.68 -31.74
C LEU A 228 -23.87 -6.87 -31.57
N PRO A 229 -25.09 -6.66 -31.06
CA PRO A 229 -25.64 -5.40 -30.57
C PRO A 229 -25.14 -5.01 -29.16
N THR A 230 -25.21 -3.71 -28.86
CA THR A 230 -24.78 -3.16 -27.55
C THR A 230 -25.90 -3.11 -26.51
N HIS A 231 -27.15 -2.94 -26.95
CA HIS A 231 -28.30 -2.85 -26.05
C HIS A 231 -28.60 -4.19 -25.37
N VAL A 232 -29.24 -4.13 -24.20
CA VAL A 232 -29.70 -5.33 -23.49
C VAL A 232 -30.74 -6.07 -24.34
N ILE A 233 -30.48 -7.34 -24.62
CA ILE A 233 -31.39 -8.19 -25.39
C ILE A 233 -32.46 -8.72 -24.43
N PRO A 234 -33.76 -8.38 -24.62
CA PRO A 234 -34.82 -8.82 -23.72
C PRO A 234 -35.02 -10.34 -23.77
N GLN A 235 -35.35 -10.97 -22.63
CA GLN A 235 -35.58 -12.42 -22.55
C GLN A 235 -36.72 -12.92 -23.45
N SER A 236 -37.70 -12.05 -23.74
CA SER A 236 -38.81 -12.33 -24.66
C SER A 236 -38.41 -12.31 -26.14
N SER A 237 -37.23 -11.78 -26.48
CA SER A 237 -36.78 -11.68 -27.86
C SER A 237 -36.32 -13.06 -28.39
N PRO A 238 -36.65 -13.43 -29.64
CA PRO A 238 -36.08 -14.62 -30.28
C PRO A 238 -34.54 -14.64 -30.26
N MET A 239 -33.92 -13.46 -30.32
CA MET A 239 -32.46 -13.31 -30.29
C MET A 239 -31.85 -13.69 -28.93
N TYR A 240 -32.60 -13.63 -27.83
CA TYR A 240 -32.10 -14.07 -26.53
C TYR A 240 -31.96 -15.60 -26.44
N SER A 241 -32.80 -16.32 -27.19
CA SER A 241 -32.77 -17.78 -27.23
C SER A 241 -31.56 -18.31 -28.00
N THR A 242 -31.00 -17.52 -28.92
CA THR A 242 -29.82 -17.89 -29.71
C THR A 242 -28.50 -17.53 -29.02
N LEU A 243 -28.54 -16.81 -27.90
CA LEU A 243 -27.33 -16.49 -27.12
C LEU A 243 -26.74 -17.75 -26.50
N PRO A 244 -25.40 -17.89 -26.50
CA PRO A 244 -24.74 -19.05 -25.91
C PRO A 244 -24.98 -19.09 -24.40
N SER A 245 -25.33 -20.28 -23.92
CA SER A 245 -25.65 -20.58 -22.52
C SER A 245 -24.62 -21.49 -21.85
N THR A 246 -23.72 -22.10 -22.63
CA THR A 246 -22.63 -22.95 -22.14
C THR A 246 -21.30 -22.55 -22.76
N ILE A 247 -20.18 -22.91 -22.11
CA ILE A 247 -18.82 -22.67 -22.63
C ILE A 247 -18.64 -23.31 -24.02
N ALA A 248 -19.20 -24.50 -24.23
CA ALA A 248 -19.13 -25.19 -25.51
C ALA A 248 -19.84 -24.42 -26.64
N GLU A 249 -21.00 -23.81 -26.35
CA GLU A 249 -21.72 -22.95 -27.28
C GLU A 249 -20.98 -21.63 -27.57
N VAL A 250 -20.38 -21.02 -26.55
CA VAL A 250 -19.54 -19.81 -26.72
C VAL A 250 -18.40 -20.10 -27.70
N GLN A 251 -17.70 -21.22 -27.54
CA GLN A 251 -16.58 -21.58 -28.41
C GLN A 251 -17.01 -21.87 -29.85
N LYS A 252 -18.16 -22.55 -30.03
CA LYS A 252 -18.74 -22.87 -31.34
C LYS A 252 -19.37 -21.67 -32.05
N SER A 253 -19.72 -20.61 -31.34
CA SER A 253 -20.35 -19.42 -31.92
C SER A 253 -19.51 -18.85 -33.07
N THR A 254 -20.07 -18.64 -34.24
CA THR A 254 -19.36 -18.00 -35.37
C THR A 254 -19.47 -16.48 -35.35
N THR A 255 -20.40 -15.94 -34.55
CA THR A 255 -20.68 -14.50 -34.48
C THR A 255 -19.81 -13.77 -33.47
N LEU A 256 -19.38 -14.45 -32.40
CA LEU A 256 -18.58 -13.84 -31.36
C LEU A 256 -17.09 -13.72 -31.77
N PRO A 257 -16.47 -12.55 -31.60
CA PRO A 257 -15.03 -12.41 -31.84
C PRO A 257 -14.24 -13.18 -30.78
N MET A 258 -13.05 -13.67 -31.16
CA MET A 258 -12.21 -14.51 -30.30
C MET A 258 -11.91 -13.91 -28.91
N PRO A 259 -11.57 -12.60 -28.76
CA PRO A 259 -11.38 -11.99 -27.45
C PRO A 259 -12.62 -12.13 -26.56
N PHE A 260 -13.81 -11.93 -27.11
CA PHE A 260 -15.05 -11.99 -26.32
C PHE A 260 -15.41 -13.43 -25.95
N LYS A 261 -15.16 -14.40 -26.85
CA LYS A 261 -15.29 -15.82 -26.51
C LYS A 261 -14.40 -16.23 -25.34
N ASN A 262 -13.15 -15.77 -25.35
CA ASN A 262 -12.19 -16.05 -24.29
C ASN A 262 -12.66 -15.48 -22.96
N VAL A 263 -13.09 -14.22 -22.94
CA VAL A 263 -13.66 -13.56 -21.74
C VAL A 263 -14.83 -14.37 -21.17
N LEU A 264 -15.85 -14.66 -22.00
CA LEU A 264 -17.04 -15.39 -21.56
C LEU A 264 -16.69 -16.79 -21.03
N SER A 265 -15.86 -17.52 -21.77
CA SER A 265 -15.47 -18.90 -21.42
C SER A 265 -14.65 -18.94 -20.13
N HIS A 266 -13.69 -18.01 -20.00
CA HIS A 266 -12.82 -17.93 -18.85
C HIS A 266 -13.58 -17.55 -17.59
N PHE A 267 -14.51 -16.60 -17.68
CA PHE A 267 -15.28 -16.13 -16.53
C PHE A 267 -16.22 -17.23 -16.01
N SER A 268 -16.88 -17.96 -16.91
CA SER A 268 -17.67 -19.14 -16.52
C SER A 268 -16.80 -20.23 -15.91
N ALA A 269 -15.62 -20.51 -16.48
CA ALA A 269 -14.71 -21.55 -15.97
C ALA A 269 -14.10 -21.20 -14.60
N ARG A 270 -13.86 -19.91 -14.33
CA ARG A 270 -13.22 -19.41 -13.10
C ARG A 270 -14.22 -18.92 -12.04
N ASN A 271 -15.49 -19.32 -12.15
CA ASN A 271 -16.54 -19.00 -11.19
C ASN A 271 -16.67 -17.47 -10.91
N VAL A 272 -16.58 -16.65 -11.96
CA VAL A 272 -16.88 -15.22 -11.87
C VAL A 272 -18.40 -15.06 -11.71
N GLY A 273 -18.81 -14.39 -10.64
CA GLY A 273 -20.23 -14.19 -10.31
C GLY A 273 -20.79 -12.83 -10.73
N LEU A 274 -19.91 -11.84 -10.92
CA LEU A 274 -20.30 -10.46 -11.19
C LEU A 274 -19.35 -9.81 -12.19
N VAL A 275 -19.93 -9.12 -13.17
CA VAL A 275 -19.25 -8.21 -14.09
C VAL A 275 -19.71 -6.78 -13.79
N VAL A 276 -18.76 -5.88 -13.53
CA VAL A 276 -19.04 -4.45 -13.30
C VAL A 276 -18.49 -3.64 -14.48
N ARG A 277 -19.39 -2.95 -15.18
CA ARG A 277 -19.09 -2.08 -16.32
C ARG A 277 -19.05 -0.61 -15.88
N LEU A 278 -17.93 0.05 -16.17
CA LEU A 278 -17.68 1.46 -15.78
C LEU A 278 -17.72 2.45 -16.95
N ASN A 279 -17.82 1.95 -18.19
CA ASN A 279 -17.89 2.75 -19.42
C ASN A 279 -19.23 2.60 -20.15
N SER A 280 -19.42 3.41 -21.20
CA SER A 280 -20.53 3.30 -22.14
C SER A 280 -20.64 1.90 -22.76
N GLU A 281 -21.83 1.56 -23.25
CA GLU A 281 -22.14 0.21 -23.71
C GLU A 281 -21.49 -0.11 -25.06
N LEU A 282 -20.50 -1.01 -25.06
CA LEU A 282 -19.84 -1.50 -26.29
C LEU A 282 -20.22 -2.95 -26.63
N TYR A 283 -21.05 -3.58 -25.80
CA TYR A 283 -21.57 -4.93 -25.95
C TYR A 283 -22.84 -5.11 -25.11
N SER A 284 -23.67 -6.08 -25.48
CA SER A 284 -24.87 -6.44 -24.72
C SER A 284 -24.52 -7.24 -23.45
N SER A 285 -24.97 -6.77 -22.28
CA SER A 285 -24.82 -7.49 -21.01
C SER A 285 -25.51 -8.86 -21.01
N SER A 286 -26.46 -9.09 -21.93
CA SER A 286 -27.20 -10.34 -22.06
C SER A 286 -26.31 -11.57 -22.28
N TYR A 287 -25.13 -11.42 -22.89
CA TYR A 287 -24.17 -12.51 -23.05
C TYR A 287 -23.64 -13.05 -21.71
N PHE A 288 -23.42 -12.17 -20.72
CA PHE A 288 -23.00 -12.58 -19.38
C PHE A 288 -24.16 -13.13 -18.57
N THR A 289 -25.33 -12.48 -18.61
CA THR A 289 -26.49 -12.91 -17.82
C THR A 289 -27.05 -14.24 -18.31
N LYS A 290 -26.96 -14.55 -19.61
CA LYS A 290 -27.31 -15.86 -20.18
C LYS A 290 -26.43 -16.99 -19.62
N LEU A 291 -25.16 -16.70 -19.30
CA LEU A 291 -24.24 -17.64 -18.65
C LEU A 291 -24.38 -17.67 -17.11
N GLY A 292 -25.40 -17.00 -16.55
CA GLY A 292 -25.63 -16.93 -15.11
C GLY A 292 -24.69 -15.99 -14.35
N ILE A 293 -23.99 -15.10 -15.05
CA ILE A 293 -23.09 -14.10 -14.47
C ILE A 293 -23.86 -12.79 -14.29
N GLN A 294 -23.87 -12.24 -13.07
CA GLN A 294 -24.54 -10.96 -12.81
C GLN A 294 -23.79 -9.84 -13.52
N HIS A 295 -24.53 -8.87 -14.05
CA HIS A 295 -23.95 -7.72 -14.75
C HIS A 295 -24.50 -6.42 -14.17
N LEU A 296 -23.62 -5.49 -13.83
CA LEU A 296 -23.97 -4.22 -13.22
C LEU A 296 -23.27 -3.06 -13.94
N ASN A 297 -24.05 -2.02 -14.26
CA ASN A 297 -23.54 -0.76 -14.77
C ASN A 297 -23.27 0.21 -13.60
N MET A 298 -22.03 0.65 -13.43
CA MET A 298 -21.61 1.69 -12.49
C MET A 298 -20.80 2.75 -13.24
N ILE A 299 -21.43 3.34 -14.25
CA ILE A 299 -20.77 4.17 -15.28
C ILE A 299 -20.42 5.55 -14.72
N PHE A 300 -19.21 6.01 -15.01
CA PHE A 300 -18.76 7.40 -14.79
C PHE A 300 -17.70 7.79 -15.84
N ASP A 301 -17.49 9.10 -16.00
CA ASP A 301 -16.74 9.68 -17.11
C ASP A 301 -15.27 9.26 -17.15
N ASP A 302 -14.72 9.11 -18.35
CA ASP A 302 -13.34 8.68 -18.53
C ASP A 302 -12.34 9.73 -18.02
N GLY A 303 -11.22 9.26 -17.45
CA GLY A 303 -10.22 10.13 -16.83
C GLY A 303 -10.65 10.80 -15.50
N THR A 304 -11.92 10.70 -15.11
CA THR A 304 -12.42 11.26 -13.84
C THR A 304 -12.26 10.30 -12.66
N CYS A 305 -12.63 10.75 -11.45
CA CYS A 305 -12.59 9.95 -10.23
C CYS A 305 -14.03 9.60 -9.78
N PRO A 306 -14.28 8.39 -9.28
CA PRO A 306 -15.64 7.98 -8.89
C PRO A 306 -16.10 8.72 -7.62
N PRO A 307 -17.40 9.06 -7.52
CA PRO A 307 -17.96 9.62 -6.28
C PRO A 307 -17.95 8.56 -5.17
N LEU A 308 -17.70 8.99 -3.93
CA LEU A 308 -17.57 8.07 -2.78
C LEU A 308 -18.81 7.20 -2.54
N SER A 309 -20.01 7.67 -2.87
CA SER A 309 -21.24 6.88 -2.79
C SER A 309 -21.22 5.66 -3.72
N LEU A 310 -20.75 5.85 -4.97
CA LEU A 310 -20.57 4.77 -5.95
C LEU A 310 -19.48 3.79 -5.47
N VAL A 311 -18.38 4.31 -4.91
CA VAL A 311 -17.32 3.47 -4.35
C VAL A 311 -17.84 2.63 -3.19
N ARG A 312 -18.62 3.23 -2.27
CA ARG A 312 -19.21 2.49 -1.14
C ARG A 312 -20.19 1.40 -1.61
N GLN A 313 -21.01 1.70 -2.61
CA GLN A 313 -21.88 0.70 -3.23
C GLN A 313 -21.07 -0.45 -3.83
N PHE A 314 -20.00 -0.15 -4.57
CA PHE A 314 -19.12 -1.17 -5.15
C PHE A 314 -18.47 -2.04 -4.06
N ILE A 315 -17.93 -1.41 -3.00
CA ILE A 315 -17.30 -2.14 -1.89
C ILE A 315 -18.28 -3.10 -1.23
N ASN A 316 -19.50 -2.65 -0.91
CA ASN A 316 -20.50 -3.50 -0.26
C ASN A 316 -20.86 -4.71 -1.15
N LEU A 317 -21.10 -4.47 -2.44
CA LEU A 317 -21.41 -5.53 -3.41
C LEU A 317 -20.25 -6.51 -3.58
N ALA A 318 -19.03 -5.99 -3.70
CA ALA A 318 -17.85 -6.81 -3.85
C ALA A 318 -17.57 -7.63 -2.60
N HIS A 319 -17.75 -7.04 -1.42
CA HIS A 319 -17.57 -7.73 -0.15
C HIS A 319 -18.58 -8.88 0.01
N ASP A 320 -19.86 -8.67 -0.32
CA ASP A 320 -20.87 -9.76 -0.32
C ASP A 320 -20.49 -10.88 -1.32
N MET A 321 -20.16 -10.52 -2.56
CA MET A 321 -19.83 -11.49 -3.60
C MET A 321 -18.63 -12.38 -3.21
N ILE A 322 -17.60 -11.78 -2.61
CA ILE A 322 -16.38 -12.48 -2.19
C ILE A 322 -16.62 -13.27 -0.91
N THR A 323 -17.22 -12.67 0.12
CA THR A 323 -17.29 -13.28 1.46
C THR A 323 -18.47 -14.21 1.65
N VAL A 324 -19.63 -13.91 1.06
CA VAL A 324 -20.85 -14.70 1.20
C VAL A 324 -21.00 -15.66 0.03
N ARG A 325 -20.91 -15.15 -1.21
CA ARG A 325 -21.17 -15.96 -2.41
C ARG A 325 -19.97 -16.77 -2.88
N LYS A 326 -18.76 -16.43 -2.42
CA LYS A 326 -17.49 -17.07 -2.80
C LYS A 326 -17.28 -17.12 -4.31
N LYS A 327 -17.54 -15.99 -5.00
CA LYS A 327 -17.36 -15.86 -6.44
C LYS A 327 -16.45 -14.70 -6.79
N GLY A 328 -15.74 -14.83 -7.91
CA GLY A 328 -14.88 -13.78 -8.44
C GLY A 328 -15.67 -12.63 -9.05
N ILE A 329 -15.02 -11.47 -9.18
CA ILE A 329 -15.58 -10.24 -9.73
C ILE A 329 -14.70 -9.75 -10.87
N ALA A 330 -15.29 -9.54 -12.04
CA ALA A 330 -14.62 -8.94 -13.17
C ALA A 330 -15.04 -7.47 -13.33
N VAL A 331 -14.08 -6.55 -13.39
CA VAL A 331 -14.34 -5.11 -13.50
C VAL A 331 -13.67 -4.56 -14.75
N HIS A 332 -14.41 -3.79 -15.55
CA HIS A 332 -13.85 -3.15 -16.73
C HIS A 332 -14.31 -1.71 -16.93
N CYS A 333 -13.46 -0.94 -17.60
CA CYS A 333 -13.80 0.30 -18.25
C CYS A 333 -13.46 0.16 -19.75
N LYS A 334 -13.02 1.22 -20.43
CA LYS A 334 -12.56 1.12 -21.83
C LYS A 334 -11.33 0.20 -21.93
N ALA A 335 -10.24 0.53 -21.26
CA ALA A 335 -8.98 -0.24 -21.27
C ALA A 335 -8.75 -1.11 -20.01
N GLY A 336 -9.63 -1.03 -19.00
CA GLY A 336 -9.45 -1.79 -17.77
C GLY A 336 -8.29 -1.31 -16.87
N LEU A 337 -7.89 -0.04 -16.96
CA LEU A 337 -6.72 0.52 -16.26
C LEU A 337 -7.09 1.57 -15.21
N GLY A 338 -7.58 2.74 -15.64
CA GLY A 338 -7.82 3.88 -14.76
C GLY A 338 -9.01 3.70 -13.81
N ARG A 339 -10.24 3.86 -14.33
CA ARG A 339 -11.50 3.72 -13.58
C ARG A 339 -11.61 2.38 -12.84
N THR A 340 -11.20 1.30 -13.50
CA THR A 340 -11.12 -0.06 -12.92
C THR A 340 -10.19 -0.08 -11.71
N GLY A 341 -8.99 0.50 -11.83
CA GLY A 341 -8.03 0.60 -10.73
C GLY A 341 -8.52 1.41 -9.55
N CYS A 342 -9.33 2.45 -9.76
CA CYS A 342 -9.93 3.21 -8.64
C CYS A 342 -10.80 2.32 -7.75
N LEU A 343 -11.70 1.52 -8.34
CA LEU A 343 -12.64 0.70 -7.58
C LEU A 343 -11.96 -0.51 -6.94
N ILE A 344 -11.13 -1.24 -7.69
CA ILE A 344 -10.38 -2.37 -7.15
C ILE A 344 -9.42 -1.87 -6.05
N GLY A 345 -8.67 -0.80 -6.31
CA GLY A 345 -7.75 -0.21 -5.34
C GLY A 345 -8.43 0.24 -4.05
N ALA A 346 -9.60 0.89 -4.16
CA ALA A 346 -10.39 1.29 -2.98
C ALA A 346 -10.82 0.07 -2.14
N TYR A 347 -11.25 -1.03 -2.78
CA TYR A 347 -11.59 -2.25 -2.06
C TYR A 347 -10.37 -2.88 -1.37
N LEU A 348 -9.22 -2.95 -2.04
CA LEU A 348 -8.01 -3.52 -1.44
C LEU A 348 -7.49 -2.68 -0.27
N ILE A 349 -7.62 -1.35 -0.33
CA ILE A 349 -7.32 -0.49 0.82
C ILE A 349 -8.31 -0.77 1.96
N TYR A 350 -9.62 -0.81 1.66
CA TYR A 350 -10.67 -1.12 2.63
C TYR A 350 -10.40 -2.46 3.34
N ARG A 351 -10.19 -3.54 2.59
CA ARG A 351 -10.13 -4.89 3.14
C ARG A 351 -8.75 -5.29 3.69
N ASN A 352 -7.67 -4.83 3.07
CA ASN A 352 -6.31 -5.32 3.35
C ASN A 352 -5.37 -4.22 3.89
N GLY A 353 -5.84 -2.99 4.05
CA GLY A 353 -5.05 -1.92 4.69
C GLY A 353 -3.80 -1.51 3.90
N PHE A 354 -3.81 -1.62 2.57
CA PHE A 354 -2.79 -1.02 1.73
C PHE A 354 -2.73 0.50 1.91
N THR A 355 -1.54 1.09 1.76
CA THR A 355 -1.44 2.51 1.42
C THR A 355 -1.79 2.71 -0.05
N ALA A 356 -2.14 3.94 -0.45
CA ALA A 356 -2.41 4.22 -1.86
C ALA A 356 -1.20 3.92 -2.78
N ASN A 357 0.01 4.26 -2.34
CA ASN A 357 1.21 3.99 -3.12
C ASN A 357 1.42 2.48 -3.31
N GLU A 358 1.31 1.71 -2.22
CA GLU A 358 1.48 0.25 -2.23
C GLU A 358 0.45 -0.42 -3.13
N VAL A 359 -0.84 -0.04 -3.04
CA VAL A 359 -1.89 -0.70 -3.85
C VAL A 359 -1.75 -0.36 -5.32
N ILE A 360 -1.39 0.89 -5.68
CA ILE A 360 -1.17 1.25 -7.09
C ILE A 360 0.03 0.48 -7.62
N ALA A 361 1.12 0.42 -6.84
CA ALA A 361 2.33 -0.31 -7.22
C ALA A 361 2.07 -1.81 -7.40
N TYR A 362 1.33 -2.42 -6.47
CA TYR A 362 0.91 -3.82 -6.54
C TYR A 362 0.01 -4.08 -7.76
N MET A 363 -1.01 -3.24 -7.97
CA MET A 363 -1.89 -3.40 -9.13
C MET A 363 -1.11 -3.27 -10.44
N ARG A 364 -0.15 -2.35 -10.55
CA ARG A 364 0.75 -2.23 -11.71
C ARG A 364 1.69 -3.42 -11.88
N PHE A 365 2.10 -4.05 -10.78
CA PHE A 365 2.87 -5.30 -10.79
C PHE A 365 2.05 -6.49 -11.32
N MET A 366 0.73 -6.49 -11.11
CA MET A 366 -0.18 -7.52 -11.65
C MET A 366 -0.70 -7.20 -13.05
N ARG A 367 -1.04 -5.94 -13.32
CA ARG A 367 -1.53 -5.41 -14.61
C ARG A 367 -0.95 -4.00 -14.81
N PRO A 368 0.06 -3.84 -15.68
CA PRO A 368 0.70 -2.55 -15.95
C PRO A 368 -0.29 -1.43 -16.31
N GLY A 369 0.02 -0.20 -15.89
CA GLY A 369 -0.75 1.00 -16.26
C GLY A 369 -2.01 1.29 -15.43
N MET A 370 -2.37 0.45 -14.45
CA MET A 370 -3.54 0.72 -13.59
C MET A 370 -3.41 2.03 -12.78
N VAL A 371 -4.55 2.72 -12.61
CA VAL A 371 -4.73 4.04 -11.96
C VAL A 371 -3.95 5.14 -12.68
N VAL A 372 -4.66 6.07 -13.34
CA VAL A 372 -4.08 7.02 -14.31
C VAL A 372 -4.33 8.47 -13.91
N GLY A 373 -3.31 9.31 -14.03
CA GLY A 373 -3.41 10.76 -13.84
C GLY A 373 -3.99 11.15 -12.47
N PRO A 374 -5.04 12.01 -12.42
CA PRO A 374 -5.63 12.52 -11.18
C PRO A 374 -6.15 11.43 -10.22
N GLN A 375 -6.44 10.24 -10.74
CA GLN A 375 -6.95 9.10 -9.97
C GLN A 375 -5.95 8.63 -8.90
N GLN A 376 -4.64 8.83 -9.13
CA GLN A 376 -3.59 8.48 -8.18
C GLN A 376 -3.69 9.35 -6.91
N HIS A 377 -3.81 10.66 -7.09
CA HIS A 377 -4.02 11.62 -6.00
C HIS A 377 -5.34 11.35 -5.30
N TRP A 378 -6.41 11.10 -6.05
CA TRP A 378 -7.71 10.78 -5.46
C TRP A 378 -7.65 9.56 -4.55
N LEU A 379 -7.01 8.47 -4.99
CA LEU A 379 -6.88 7.27 -4.17
C LEU A 379 -6.03 7.55 -2.92
N HIS A 380 -4.97 8.36 -3.06
CA HIS A 380 -4.13 8.78 -1.95
C HIS A 380 -4.85 9.66 -0.93
N LEU A 381 -5.75 10.54 -1.37
CA LEU A 381 -6.51 11.41 -0.47
C LEU A 381 -7.62 10.66 0.27
N ASN A 382 -8.24 9.66 -0.37
CA ASN A 382 -9.39 8.94 0.18
C ASN A 382 -9.04 7.63 0.90
N GLN A 383 -7.77 7.21 0.92
CA GLN A 383 -7.36 5.94 1.53
C GLN A 383 -7.74 5.80 3.02
N ASN A 384 -7.76 6.91 3.78
CA ASN A 384 -8.15 6.86 5.19
C ASN A 384 -9.63 6.57 5.34
N THR A 385 -10.47 7.21 4.52
CA THR A 385 -11.92 6.96 4.47
C THR A 385 -12.22 5.49 4.19
N PHE A 386 -11.50 4.86 3.26
CA PHE A 386 -11.69 3.44 2.96
C PHE A 386 -11.31 2.53 4.15
N ARG A 387 -10.23 2.86 4.87
CA ARG A 387 -9.83 2.11 6.08
C ARG A 387 -10.80 2.34 7.25
N GLU A 388 -11.33 3.55 7.38
CA GLU A 388 -12.35 3.90 8.37
C GLU A 388 -13.64 3.11 8.13
N TRP A 389 -14.11 3.02 6.88
CA TRP A 389 -15.28 2.20 6.54
C TRP A 389 -15.13 0.73 6.94
N TRP A 390 -13.94 0.14 6.77
CA TRP A 390 -13.70 -1.24 7.23
C TRP A 390 -13.76 -1.35 8.75
N HIS A 391 -13.21 -0.37 9.47
CA HIS A 391 -13.32 -0.33 10.91
C HIS A 391 -14.78 -0.21 11.37
N GLU A 392 -15.56 0.69 10.77
CA GLU A 392 -17.00 0.85 11.06
C GLU A 392 -17.77 -0.45 10.81
N ASP A 393 -17.58 -1.07 9.65
CA ASP A 393 -18.29 -2.29 9.26
C ASP A 393 -17.94 -3.48 10.17
N THR A 394 -16.66 -3.62 10.51
CA THR A 394 -16.21 -4.69 11.43
C THR A 394 -16.68 -4.46 12.86
N MET A 395 -16.76 -3.21 13.33
CA MET A 395 -17.33 -2.90 14.64
C MET A 395 -18.83 -3.18 14.65
N LYS A 396 -19.56 -2.72 13.63
CA LYS A 396 -21.00 -2.97 13.50
C LYS A 396 -21.31 -4.46 13.51
N ALA A 397 -20.61 -5.26 12.72
CA ALA A 397 -20.78 -6.71 12.69
C ALA A 397 -20.50 -7.37 14.07
N LYS A 398 -19.48 -6.89 14.80
CA LYS A 398 -19.20 -7.36 16.17
C LYS A 398 -20.34 -7.02 17.13
N TYR A 399 -20.83 -5.78 17.12
CA TYR A 399 -21.96 -5.38 17.96
C TYR A 399 -23.24 -6.16 17.64
N GLU A 400 -23.56 -6.34 16.35
CA GLU A 400 -24.70 -7.16 15.92
C GLU A 400 -24.57 -8.60 16.41
N SER A 401 -23.37 -9.21 16.32
CA SER A 401 -23.14 -10.56 16.84
C SER A 401 -23.28 -10.68 18.37
N MET A 402 -23.00 -9.60 19.11
CA MET A 402 -23.14 -9.55 20.58
C MET A 402 -24.58 -9.28 21.03
N MET A 403 -25.40 -8.64 20.17
CA MET A 403 -26.80 -8.30 20.47
C MET A 403 -27.79 -9.41 20.13
N ILE A 404 -27.36 -10.52 19.51
CA ILE A 404 -28.22 -11.69 19.33
C ILE A 404 -28.54 -12.27 20.73
N PRO A 405 -29.82 -12.28 21.18
CA PRO A 405 -30.16 -12.84 22.47
C PRO A 405 -29.78 -14.31 22.49
N SER A 406 -28.86 -14.68 23.39
CA SER A 406 -28.66 -16.07 23.76
C SER A 406 -29.95 -16.56 24.41
N THR A 407 -30.88 -17.08 23.60
CA THR A 407 -32.00 -17.85 24.14
C THR A 407 -31.38 -19.02 24.89
N PRO A 408 -31.65 -19.20 26.19
CA PRO A 408 -31.17 -20.37 26.89
C PRO A 408 -31.83 -21.56 26.23
N THR A 409 -31.07 -22.32 25.44
CA THR A 409 -31.53 -23.60 24.93
C THR A 409 -31.76 -24.47 26.14
N ARG A 410 -33.03 -24.80 26.34
CA ARG A 410 -33.54 -25.72 27.36
C ARG A 410 -32.61 -26.92 27.43
N THR A 411 -31.94 -27.08 28.56
CA THR A 411 -31.06 -28.21 28.86
C THR A 411 -31.78 -29.50 28.52
N SER A 412 -31.29 -30.21 27.51
CA SER A 412 -31.74 -31.54 27.16
C SER A 412 -31.45 -32.49 28.32
N HIS A 413 -32.46 -33.29 28.64
CA HIS A 413 -32.50 -34.33 29.66
C HIS A 413 -31.15 -34.95 30.02
N LYS A 414 -30.66 -34.67 31.24
CA LYS A 414 -29.81 -35.63 31.94
C LYS A 414 -30.69 -36.78 32.42
N GLN A 415 -30.49 -37.93 31.82
CA GLN A 415 -30.97 -39.23 32.28
C GLN A 415 -30.40 -39.48 33.69
N ARG A 416 -31.23 -39.34 34.73
CA ARG A 416 -30.87 -39.74 36.10
C ARG A 416 -31.04 -41.27 36.19
N LEU A 417 -29.94 -41.98 36.43
CA LEU A 417 -30.00 -43.31 37.01
C LEU A 417 -30.63 -43.22 38.41
N ALA A 418 -31.56 -44.12 38.67
CA ALA A 418 -32.17 -44.33 39.97
C ALA A 418 -31.18 -45.02 40.91
N SER A 419 -31.00 -44.48 42.12
CA SER A 419 -30.69 -45.27 43.30
C SER A 419 -31.32 -44.64 44.55
N ASN A 420 -32.24 -45.40 45.13
CA ASN A 420 -32.84 -45.36 46.47
C ASN A 420 -32.44 -44.25 47.45
N GLY A 421 -33.44 -43.58 48.02
CA GLY A 421 -33.27 -42.80 49.26
C GLY A 421 -34.46 -41.90 49.61
N GLN A 422 -35.36 -42.45 50.42
CA GLN A 422 -36.41 -41.88 51.28
C GLN A 422 -36.83 -40.39 51.18
N THR A 423 -38.16 -40.24 51.10
CA THR A 423 -39.00 -39.06 51.34
C THR A 423 -38.86 -38.44 52.73
N PHE A 424 -38.84 -37.11 52.80
CA PHE A 424 -39.45 -36.32 53.88
C PHE A 424 -39.84 -34.92 53.36
N THR A 425 -41.14 -34.61 53.39
CA THR A 425 -41.68 -33.24 53.42
C THR A 425 -42.00 -32.89 54.88
N PRO A 426 -41.99 -31.61 55.31
CA PRO A 426 -43.28 -30.88 55.43
C PRO A 426 -43.09 -29.31 55.29
N PRO A 427 -44.04 -28.43 55.66
CA PRO A 427 -45.04 -27.89 54.73
C PRO A 427 -45.24 -26.34 54.82
N ASN A 428 -46.20 -25.85 54.01
CA ASN A 428 -47.00 -24.62 54.20
C ASN A 428 -46.37 -23.23 54.05
N GLY A 429 -47.10 -22.35 53.34
CA GLY A 429 -47.01 -20.92 53.57
C GLY A 429 -47.39 -20.04 52.39
N SER A 430 -48.69 -20.00 52.08
CA SER A 430 -49.39 -18.98 51.30
C SER A 430 -48.88 -17.53 51.45
N SER A 431 -48.74 -16.78 50.35
CA SER A 431 -49.55 -15.58 50.05
C SER A 431 -49.12 -14.84 48.78
N LYS A 432 -50.14 -14.25 48.13
CA LYS A 432 -50.12 -13.51 46.86
C LYS A 432 -49.84 -12.01 47.05
N ARG A 433 -49.51 -11.36 45.92
CA ARG A 433 -49.54 -9.91 45.57
C ARG A 433 -48.37 -9.06 46.06
N SER A 434 -48.01 -7.92 45.45
CA SER A 434 -48.10 -7.35 44.10
C SER A 434 -47.49 -5.94 44.21
N ALA A 435 -46.83 -5.48 43.14
CA ALA A 435 -46.71 -4.10 42.66
C ALA A 435 -46.13 -2.97 43.56
N LEU A 436 -45.07 -2.36 43.01
CA LEU A 436 -44.76 -0.92 42.93
C LEU A 436 -44.80 -0.04 44.19
N GLY A 437 -43.64 0.55 44.48
CA GLY A 437 -43.50 1.78 45.26
C GLY A 437 -42.13 2.41 45.01
N GLU A 438 -42.10 3.50 44.24
CA GLU A 438 -41.02 4.49 44.28
C GLU A 438 -41.02 5.18 45.65
N ILE A 439 -39.85 5.60 46.14
CA ILE A 439 -39.59 6.89 46.81
C ILE A 439 -38.08 7.04 47.00
N GLU A 440 -37.62 8.27 46.77
CA GLU A 440 -36.27 8.81 46.81
C GLU A 440 -35.60 8.81 48.21
N GLY A 441 -34.27 8.97 48.23
CA GLY A 441 -33.63 9.93 49.13
C GLY A 441 -32.86 9.42 50.37
N ASN A 442 -31.55 9.23 50.16
CA ASN A 442 -30.42 9.67 51.00
C ASN A 442 -30.24 9.14 52.46
N GLY A 443 -29.06 8.59 52.75
CA GLY A 443 -28.37 8.79 54.04
C GLY A 443 -27.83 7.58 54.81
N SER A 444 -26.58 7.20 54.52
CA SER A 444 -25.49 6.82 55.48
C SER A 444 -25.60 5.63 56.46
N ASN A 445 -24.62 4.71 56.30
CA ASN A 445 -23.81 3.96 57.29
C ASN A 445 -24.37 2.79 58.12
N SER A 446 -23.98 1.56 57.73
CA SER A 446 -23.35 0.49 58.56
C SER A 446 -23.05 -0.71 57.64
N ALA A 447 -21.80 -1.02 57.32
CA ALA A 447 -20.82 -1.85 58.07
C ALA A 447 -21.09 -3.37 58.01
N ILE A 448 -20.09 -4.11 57.48
CA ILE A 448 -19.78 -5.56 57.64
C ILE A 448 -20.56 -6.52 56.69
N GLY A 449 -19.98 -7.42 55.89
CA GLY A 449 -18.58 -7.81 55.67
C GLY A 449 -18.43 -8.96 54.64
N VAL A 450 -17.23 -9.04 54.04
CA VAL A 450 -16.40 -10.21 53.62
C VAL A 450 -16.99 -11.28 52.66
N GLN A 451 -16.44 -11.38 51.43
CA GLN A 451 -15.51 -12.46 50.99
C GLN A 451 -15.15 -12.32 49.49
N GLU A 452 -13.94 -11.80 49.22
CA GLU A 452 -13.19 -12.09 47.99
C GLU A 452 -11.99 -12.93 48.41
N ASP A 453 -11.91 -14.15 47.89
CA ASP A 453 -10.72 -15.01 47.94
C ASP A 453 -10.30 -15.33 46.49
N ASN A 454 -8.98 -15.44 46.29
CA ASN A 454 -8.23 -15.89 45.10
C ASN A 454 -7.51 -14.83 44.27
N LEU A 455 -6.42 -14.24 44.79
CA LEU A 455 -5.19 -14.01 44.00
C LEU A 455 -3.94 -14.11 44.91
N PRO A 456 -2.86 -14.83 44.50
CA PRO A 456 -1.65 -14.99 45.30
C PRO A 456 -0.66 -13.80 45.19
N ALA A 457 0.17 -13.69 46.23
CA ALA A 457 0.99 -12.54 46.63
C ALA A 457 2.23 -12.23 45.75
N PRO A 458 2.71 -10.97 45.80
CA PRO A 458 4.12 -10.65 45.65
C PRO A 458 4.76 -10.21 46.99
N THR A 459 5.88 -10.84 47.32
CA THR A 459 6.78 -10.64 48.46
C THR A 459 7.77 -9.46 48.23
N PRO A 460 8.58 -9.00 49.22
CA PRO A 460 8.48 -7.64 49.78
C PRO A 460 9.75 -6.76 49.66
N GLY A 461 9.58 -5.44 49.77
CA GLY A 461 10.69 -4.49 49.97
C GLY A 461 10.20 -3.05 50.27
N GLN A 462 10.22 -2.68 51.56
CA GLN A 462 9.87 -1.36 52.14
C GLN A 462 10.87 -0.22 51.80
N PRO A 463 10.70 1.06 52.27
CA PRO A 463 9.54 1.80 52.80
C PRO A 463 9.33 3.22 52.18
N ARG A 464 8.12 3.79 52.32
CA ARG A 464 7.82 5.24 52.15
C ARG A 464 7.74 5.96 53.50
N LYS A 465 8.27 7.19 53.55
CA LYS A 465 8.11 8.14 54.67
C LYS A 465 6.78 8.91 54.59
N THR A 466 6.28 9.22 55.77
CA THR A 466 4.97 9.75 56.19
C THR A 466 4.87 11.28 56.24
N SER A 467 3.64 11.82 56.19
CA SER A 467 3.02 12.78 57.15
C SER A 467 1.78 13.45 56.48
N LYS A 468 0.51 13.14 56.82
CA LYS A 468 -0.34 13.63 57.94
C LYS A 468 -0.31 15.16 58.16
N ILE A 469 -1.48 15.82 58.10
CA ILE A 469 -2.18 16.46 59.25
C ILE A 469 -3.41 17.29 58.81
N TYR A 470 -4.57 16.98 59.44
CA TYR A 470 -5.78 17.73 59.87
C TYR A 470 -6.07 19.16 59.34
N GLY A 471 -7.32 19.64 59.22
CA GLY A 471 -8.64 19.15 59.69
C GLY A 471 -9.59 20.33 60.00
N GLY A 472 -10.90 20.07 59.91
CA GLY A 472 -12.01 20.80 60.59
C GLY A 472 -12.36 22.21 60.07
N GLY A 473 -13.62 22.65 59.87
CA GLY A 473 -14.95 22.10 60.16
C GLY A 473 -15.95 23.25 60.42
N SER A 474 -17.22 23.07 60.01
CA SER A 474 -18.46 23.65 60.62
C SER A 474 -18.62 25.21 60.59
N SER A 475 -19.77 25.87 60.45
CA SER A 475 -21.19 25.59 60.19
C SER A 475 -21.93 26.94 60.25
N ARG A 476 -23.18 26.95 59.78
CA ARG A 476 -24.30 27.88 60.05
C ARG A 476 -24.59 29.02 59.05
N SER A 477 -25.73 28.82 58.37
CA SER A 477 -26.69 29.82 57.87
C SER A 477 -27.50 30.41 59.07
N PRO A 478 -28.45 31.40 58.94
CA PRO A 478 -29.41 31.60 57.83
C PRO A 478 -29.80 33.06 57.43
N HIS A 479 -30.36 33.15 56.21
CA HIS A 479 -31.42 34.05 55.68
C HIS A 479 -31.72 35.43 56.31
N ARG A 480 -31.80 36.49 55.46
CA ARG A 480 -33.06 37.17 55.03
C ARG A 480 -32.86 38.48 54.22
N ILE A 481 -33.67 38.62 53.16
CA ILE A 481 -34.42 39.81 52.65
C ILE A 481 -33.73 40.93 51.82
N ASN A 482 -34.22 41.02 50.56
CA ASN A 482 -34.48 42.14 49.63
C ASN A 482 -34.17 43.61 49.99
N GLU A 483 -33.57 44.34 49.01
CA GLU A 483 -34.14 45.42 48.16
C GLU A 483 -33.20 46.62 47.87
N ASN A 484 -33.11 46.96 46.57
CA ASN A 484 -32.80 48.24 45.90
C ASN A 484 -31.36 48.84 45.80
N GLU A 485 -31.02 49.16 44.54
CA GLU A 485 -29.85 49.82 43.92
C GLU A 485 -29.55 51.29 44.33
N PRO A 486 -28.52 52.03 43.80
CA PRO A 486 -27.37 51.70 42.91
C PRO A 486 -25.99 52.26 43.35
N PHE A 487 -24.94 51.92 42.56
CA PHE A 487 -23.82 52.79 42.09
C PHE A 487 -22.33 52.44 42.44
N ILE A 488 -21.60 52.06 41.38
CA ILE A 488 -20.16 52.18 41.00
C ILE A 488 -19.02 51.28 41.59
N LYS A 489 -18.33 50.65 40.61
CA LYS A 489 -17.11 49.79 40.46
C LYS A 489 -15.79 50.28 41.13
N PRO A 490 -14.73 49.44 41.33
CA PRO A 490 -14.18 48.50 40.33
C PRO A 490 -13.50 47.17 40.78
N ASP A 491 -13.31 46.34 39.75
CA ASP A 491 -12.29 45.31 39.46
C ASP A 491 -12.20 43.93 40.15
N THR A 492 -12.17 42.94 39.23
CA THR A 492 -11.41 41.68 39.16
C THR A 492 -11.93 40.36 39.78
N GLU A 493 -12.42 39.51 38.85
CA GLU A 493 -12.16 38.07 38.64
C GLU A 493 -12.35 37.03 39.76
N ILE A 494 -13.30 36.10 39.54
CA ILE A 494 -13.08 34.65 39.29
C ILE A 494 -14.49 34.02 39.09
N ILE A 495 -14.81 33.51 37.88
CA ILE A 495 -16.00 32.68 37.64
C ILE A 495 -15.61 31.38 36.94
N SER A 496 -15.91 30.27 37.62
CA SER A 496 -15.93 28.92 37.09
C SER A 496 -17.34 28.62 36.56
N THR A 497 -17.51 28.51 35.24
CA THR A 497 -18.78 28.07 34.63
C THR A 497 -18.75 26.58 34.28
N HIS A 498 -19.61 25.82 34.96
CA HIS A 498 -20.02 24.48 34.53
C HIS A 498 -21.00 24.62 33.34
N HIS A 499 -20.63 24.15 32.14
CA HIS A 499 -21.56 23.99 31.02
C HIS A 499 -22.25 22.63 31.08
N ARG A 500 -23.57 22.63 31.34
CA ARG A 500 -24.46 21.47 31.23
C ARG A 500 -24.91 21.34 29.76
N VAL A 501 -24.85 20.14 29.18
CA VAL A 501 -25.27 19.88 27.78
C VAL A 501 -26.79 19.67 27.76
N THR A 502 -27.51 20.57 27.09
CA THR A 502 -28.94 20.45 26.82
C THR A 502 -29.18 19.64 25.54
N ARG A 503 -30.22 18.82 25.55
CA ARG A 503 -30.69 18.02 24.42
C ARG A 503 -31.32 18.94 23.36
N LEU A 504 -31.05 18.68 22.08
CA LEU A 504 -31.62 19.47 20.99
C LEU A 504 -32.97 18.89 20.54
N ASP A 505 -33.87 19.76 20.10
CA ASP A 505 -35.21 19.34 19.66
C ASP A 505 -35.12 18.54 18.36
N GLY A 506 -35.71 17.34 18.34
CA GLY A 506 -35.60 16.38 17.23
C GLY A 506 -34.35 15.48 17.25
N GLU A 507 -33.51 15.56 18.29
CA GLU A 507 -32.32 14.70 18.44
C GLU A 507 -32.70 13.28 18.89
N THR A 508 -32.29 12.29 18.08
CA THR A 508 -32.49 10.86 18.39
C THR A 508 -31.65 10.45 19.62
N ASP A 509 -32.10 9.45 20.36
CA ASP A 509 -31.38 8.99 21.57
C ASP A 509 -29.95 8.52 21.25
N GLU A 510 -29.72 7.97 20.05
CA GLU A 510 -28.40 7.52 19.59
C GLU A 510 -27.45 8.70 19.36
N ASP A 511 -27.91 9.77 18.71
CA ASP A 511 -27.12 10.98 18.46
C ASP A 511 -26.76 11.74 19.75
N TYR A 512 -27.70 11.82 20.70
CA TYR A 512 -27.46 12.42 22.01
C TYR A 512 -26.39 11.64 22.79
N HIS A 513 -26.47 10.30 22.78
CA HIS A 513 -25.49 9.44 23.45
C HIS A 513 -24.09 9.51 22.82
N LEU A 514 -23.99 9.56 21.49
CA LEU A 514 -22.73 9.74 20.76
C LEU A 514 -22.05 11.07 21.13
N ARG A 515 -22.82 12.15 21.22
CA ARG A 515 -22.31 13.49 21.59
C ARG A 515 -21.79 13.54 23.04
N VAL A 516 -22.47 12.83 23.95
CA VAL A 516 -22.06 12.72 25.36
C VAL A 516 -20.82 11.84 25.53
N MET A 517 -20.68 10.76 24.73
CA MET A 517 -19.50 9.88 24.77
C MET A 517 -18.24 10.51 24.16
N ALA A 518 -18.37 11.26 23.05
CA ALA A 518 -17.24 11.93 22.39
C ALA A 518 -16.51 12.96 23.29
N ARG A 519 -17.16 13.45 24.34
CA ARG A 519 -16.52 14.35 25.34
C ARG A 519 -15.84 13.62 26.49
N ARG A 520 -16.13 12.33 26.72
CA ARG A 520 -15.55 11.55 27.84
C ARG A 520 -14.15 10.98 27.56
N THR A 521 -13.62 11.11 26.34
CA THR A 521 -12.33 10.55 25.93
C THR A 521 -11.22 11.57 25.66
N ALA A 522 -11.31 12.78 26.21
CA ALA A 522 -10.18 13.71 26.23
C ALA A 522 -9.29 13.47 27.47
N SER A 523 -8.38 12.49 27.40
CA SER A 523 -7.33 12.28 28.40
C SER A 523 -6.28 13.40 28.31
N ARG A 524 -6.05 14.09 29.44
CA ARG A 524 -5.06 15.16 29.61
C ARG A 524 -3.65 14.58 29.75
N SER A 525 -2.73 14.95 28.86
CA SER A 525 -1.29 14.68 28.97
C SER A 525 -0.64 15.54 30.08
N PRO A 526 0.38 15.06 30.81
CA PRO A 526 1.01 15.81 31.89
C PRO A 526 1.97 16.89 31.37
N ILE A 527 1.87 18.09 31.93
CA ILE A 527 2.77 19.23 31.68
C ILE A 527 3.92 19.20 32.69
N SER A 528 5.16 19.14 32.21
CA SER A 528 6.37 19.46 32.98
C SER A 528 6.78 20.92 32.77
N LYS A 529 7.05 21.64 33.87
CA LYS A 529 7.72 22.95 33.89
C LYS A 529 9.22 22.76 33.66
N GLU A 530 9.88 23.51 32.77
CA GLU A 530 10.53 24.80 33.06
C GLU A 530 11.44 25.32 31.90
N LYS A 531 11.57 26.65 31.86
CA LYS A 531 12.63 27.53 31.28
C LYS A 531 12.56 27.99 29.82
N GLN A 532 12.02 29.22 29.72
CA GLN A 532 12.47 30.37 28.92
C GLN A 532 12.79 30.18 27.43
N ARG A 533 12.00 30.82 26.56
CA ARG A 533 12.42 31.96 25.71
C ARG A 533 11.24 32.51 24.89
N ARG A 534 11.19 33.84 24.80
CA ARG A 534 10.23 34.64 24.00
C ARG A 534 10.29 34.29 22.51
N ALA A 535 9.13 34.22 21.85
CA ALA A 535 9.00 34.49 20.42
C ALA A 535 7.66 35.18 20.12
N ILE A 536 7.74 36.13 19.19
CA ILE A 536 6.77 37.18 18.86
C ILE A 536 5.69 36.63 17.93
N SER A 537 4.42 36.97 18.17
CA SER A 537 3.30 36.63 17.30
C SER A 537 3.05 37.77 16.31
N CYS A 538 3.10 37.48 15.00
CA CYS A 538 2.56 38.34 13.96
C CYS A 538 1.43 37.61 13.24
N THR A 539 0.21 38.12 13.45
CA THR A 539 -1.01 37.70 12.76
C THR A 539 -1.00 38.25 11.33
N THR A 540 -1.25 37.39 10.33
CA THR A 540 -1.53 37.84 8.95
C THR A 540 -2.94 37.39 8.56
N THR A 541 -3.81 38.37 8.34
CA THR A 541 -5.18 38.22 7.84
C THR A 541 -5.14 38.07 6.33
N THR A 542 -5.80 37.06 5.77
CA THR A 542 -5.97 36.92 4.30
C THR A 542 -7.42 37.20 3.94
N SER A 543 -7.64 38.22 3.10
CA SER A 543 -8.95 38.64 2.58
C SER A 543 -9.21 37.95 1.25
N THR A 544 -10.35 37.27 1.11
CA THR A 544 -10.78 36.60 -0.12
C THR A 544 -11.52 37.56 -1.05
N SER A 545 -11.04 37.73 -2.28
CA SER A 545 -11.78 38.40 -3.36
C SER A 545 -12.25 37.36 -4.38
N VAL A 546 -13.53 37.43 -4.75
CA VAL A 546 -14.21 36.52 -5.67
C VAL A 546 -14.27 37.17 -7.05
N THR A 547 -13.69 36.54 -8.07
CA THR A 547 -13.87 36.95 -9.47
C THR A 547 -14.64 35.87 -10.20
N LYS A 548 -15.89 36.18 -10.61
CA LYS A 548 -16.70 35.36 -11.51
C LYS A 548 -16.15 35.49 -12.94
N THR A 549 -15.95 34.36 -13.61
CA THR A 549 -15.85 34.32 -15.07
C THR A 549 -16.67 33.13 -15.57
N SER A 550 -17.69 33.42 -16.35
CA SER A 550 -18.60 32.47 -17.00
C SER A 550 -17.91 31.87 -18.24
N MET A 551 -17.77 30.55 -18.29
CA MET A 551 -17.42 29.83 -19.52
C MET A 551 -18.70 29.32 -20.19
N TYR A 552 -18.81 29.62 -21.49
CA TYR A 552 -19.82 29.07 -22.39
C TYR A 552 -19.58 27.58 -22.59
N MET A 553 -20.67 26.81 -22.51
CA MET A 553 -20.74 25.38 -22.81
C MET A 553 -20.60 25.14 -24.31
N ALA A 554 -19.69 24.26 -24.71
CA ALA A 554 -19.73 23.57 -25.99
C ALA A 554 -19.62 22.07 -25.72
N SER A 555 -20.65 21.33 -26.12
CA SER A 555 -20.71 19.87 -26.08
C SER A 555 -19.87 19.31 -27.22
N GLU A 556 -18.86 18.49 -26.92
CA GLU A 556 -18.21 17.65 -27.93
C GLU A 556 -18.49 16.19 -27.62
N SER A 557 -19.14 15.55 -28.59
CA SER A 557 -19.47 14.14 -28.67
C SER A 557 -18.26 13.32 -29.12
N ASP A 558 -18.02 12.20 -28.43
CA ASP A 558 -17.08 11.15 -28.80
C ASP A 558 -17.39 10.61 -30.21
N THR A 559 -16.55 10.97 -31.19
CA THR A 559 -16.50 10.33 -32.51
C THR A 559 -15.05 10.00 -32.87
N GLU A 560 -14.81 8.73 -33.17
CA GLU A 560 -13.53 8.22 -33.65
C GLU A 560 -13.28 8.63 -35.11
N ASN A 561 -12.03 8.99 -35.42
CA ASN A 561 -11.55 9.08 -36.79
C ASN A 561 -10.89 7.74 -37.19
N THR A 562 -11.59 6.97 -38.02
CA THR A 562 -11.04 5.82 -38.75
C THR A 562 -10.39 6.33 -40.05
N ALA A 563 -9.12 6.01 -40.28
CA ALA A 563 -8.45 6.30 -41.54
C ALA A 563 -8.84 5.29 -42.62
N PRO A 564 -9.18 5.71 -43.86
CA PRO A 564 -9.30 4.79 -44.98
C PRO A 564 -7.96 4.61 -45.70
N ILE A 565 -7.74 3.37 -46.13
CA ILE A 565 -6.72 2.94 -47.08
C ILE A 565 -7.00 3.59 -48.44
N THR A 566 -6.03 4.32 -49.00
CA THR A 566 -5.57 4.26 -50.40
C THR A 566 -4.48 5.31 -50.66
N GLY A 567 -3.51 4.94 -51.49
CA GLY A 567 -2.20 5.58 -51.54
C GLY A 567 -2.11 6.87 -52.36
N ALA A 568 -1.19 7.74 -51.93
CA ALA A 568 -0.41 8.64 -52.78
C ALA A 568 0.78 9.19 -51.98
N ARG A 569 2.00 9.01 -52.49
CA ARG A 569 3.24 9.64 -51.98
C ARG A 569 3.21 11.16 -52.27
N PRO A 570 3.66 12.01 -51.33
CA PRO A 570 4.19 13.32 -51.69
C PRO A 570 5.72 13.42 -51.52
N LYS A 571 6.32 14.18 -52.43
CA LYS A 571 7.75 14.39 -52.67
C LYS A 571 8.35 15.44 -51.74
N THR A 572 9.64 15.27 -51.45
CA THR A 572 10.55 16.23 -50.82
C THR A 572 10.80 17.47 -51.71
N PRO A 573 11.04 18.64 -51.09
CA PRO A 573 12.07 19.59 -51.52
C PRO A 573 13.01 19.90 -50.32
N GLY A 574 14.32 20.12 -50.42
CA GLY A 574 15.14 20.76 -51.44
C GLY A 574 15.92 21.90 -50.74
N SER A 575 17.23 21.73 -50.54
CA SER A 575 18.07 22.65 -49.75
C SER A 575 18.32 23.99 -50.44
N GLN A 576 18.40 25.08 -49.67
CA GLN A 576 19.21 26.26 -50.05
C GLN A 576 19.92 26.87 -48.83
N LYS A 577 21.22 27.12 -49.01
CA LYS A 577 22.09 27.96 -48.18
C LYS A 577 21.87 29.42 -48.55
N LEU A 578 21.92 30.36 -47.60
CA LEU A 578 22.56 31.67 -47.82
C LEU A 578 22.90 32.36 -46.49
N SER A 579 23.95 33.18 -46.55
CA SER A 579 24.66 33.85 -45.45
C SER A 579 24.24 35.32 -45.31
N GLY A 580 24.45 35.96 -44.15
CA GLY A 580 24.60 37.43 -44.09
C GLY A 580 24.19 38.17 -42.81
N ARG A 581 25.20 38.44 -41.96
CA ARG A 581 25.52 39.65 -41.15
C ARG A 581 24.48 40.72 -40.72
N GLY A 582 24.58 41.08 -39.41
CA GLY A 582 24.52 42.44 -38.80
C GLY A 582 23.12 42.96 -38.40
N ASP A 583 22.86 43.66 -37.29
CA ASP A 583 23.65 44.23 -36.19
C ASP A 583 22.68 44.75 -35.09
N ILE A 584 23.05 44.62 -33.79
CA ILE A 584 22.93 45.63 -32.67
C ILE A 584 21.47 46.06 -32.24
N ASN A 585 20.97 46.06 -30.97
CA ASN A 585 21.55 46.34 -29.64
C ASN A 585 20.56 46.19 -28.43
N VAL A 586 21.16 46.12 -27.21
CA VAL A 586 20.70 46.41 -25.80
C VAL A 586 19.48 45.65 -25.20
N GLY A 587 19.49 45.08 -23.98
CA GLY A 587 20.51 44.94 -22.93
C GLY A 587 19.91 44.55 -21.56
N LYS A 588 20.82 44.30 -20.61
CA LYS A 588 20.70 44.14 -19.14
C LYS A 588 20.42 42.74 -18.55
N THR A 589 21.53 42.04 -18.37
CA THR A 589 21.85 41.04 -17.34
C THR A 589 21.84 41.61 -15.91
N ARG A 590 21.45 40.78 -14.93
CA ARG A 590 21.83 40.93 -13.50
C ARG A 590 22.54 39.66 -13.06
N ALA A 591 23.84 39.79 -12.77
CA ALA A 591 24.72 38.73 -12.26
C ALA A 591 24.75 38.74 -10.73
N SER A 592 25.12 37.61 -10.11
CA SER A 592 25.56 37.51 -8.72
C SER A 592 26.77 36.56 -8.64
N PRO A 593 27.68 36.76 -7.67
CA PRO A 593 29.12 36.62 -7.93
C PRO A 593 29.74 35.30 -7.49
N THR A 594 30.78 34.94 -8.23
CA THR A 594 31.79 33.93 -7.92
C THR A 594 32.67 34.36 -6.73
N ARG A 595 33.05 33.42 -5.86
CA ARG A 595 34.17 33.58 -4.92
C ARG A 595 35.26 32.56 -5.22
N ARG A 596 36.48 33.08 -5.30
CA ARG A 596 37.73 32.41 -5.65
C ARG A 596 38.45 31.94 -4.38
N SER A 597 39.21 30.86 -4.57
CA SER A 597 40.23 30.23 -3.73
C SER A 597 41.13 31.16 -2.90
N THR A 598 41.47 30.73 -1.68
CA THR A 598 42.72 31.06 -1.00
C THR A 598 43.33 29.79 -0.39
N ASP A 599 44.54 29.45 -0.84
CA ASP A 599 45.46 28.49 -0.25
C ASP A 599 45.81 28.83 1.21
N SER A 600 45.89 27.81 2.07
CA SER A 600 46.88 27.79 3.15
C SER A 600 47.25 26.35 3.55
N LYS A 601 48.52 26.02 3.34
CA LYS A 601 49.21 24.85 3.90
C LYS A 601 49.57 25.12 5.36
N SER A 602 49.23 24.22 6.26
CA SER A 602 50.09 23.84 7.39
C SER A 602 49.63 22.51 7.97
N GLY A 603 50.56 21.57 8.15
CA GLY A 603 50.34 20.34 8.90
C GLY A 603 51.40 20.23 9.99
N VAL A 604 51.02 19.74 11.18
CA VAL A 604 51.93 19.18 12.20
C VAL A 604 51.20 18.08 13.00
N ARG A 605 52.01 17.11 13.45
CA ARG A 605 51.78 15.76 14.00
C ARG A 605 51.07 15.61 15.36
N LYS A 606 50.38 14.46 15.48
CA LYS A 606 50.26 13.45 16.57
C LYS A 606 50.71 13.79 18.01
N THR A 607 49.92 13.33 18.98
CA THR A 607 50.39 12.59 20.17
C THR A 607 49.49 11.39 20.49
N SER A 608 50.13 10.33 20.98
CA SER A 608 49.58 9.03 21.37
C SER A 608 49.26 8.99 22.87
N GLY A 609 48.27 8.18 23.27
CA GLY A 609 48.11 7.73 24.65
C GLY A 609 47.58 6.30 24.68
N ARG A 610 48.47 5.33 24.92
CA ARG A 610 48.17 3.93 25.24
C ARG A 610 48.73 3.65 26.63
N VAL A 611 47.91 3.12 27.53
CA VAL A 611 48.36 2.40 28.73
C VAL A 611 47.51 1.12 28.82
N GLY A 612 48.18 -0.04 28.84
CA GLY A 612 47.60 -1.36 29.17
C GLY A 612 47.32 -1.48 30.66
N SER A 613 46.90 -2.57 31.29
CA SER A 613 46.80 -4.02 31.08
C SER A 613 45.66 -4.46 32.06
N VAL A 614 45.01 -5.63 32.05
CA VAL A 614 45.50 -6.95 32.47
C VAL A 614 44.46 -7.99 32.02
N GLY A 615 44.93 -9.15 31.53
CA GLY A 615 44.08 -10.21 31.01
C GLY A 615 43.53 -11.19 32.05
N ASN A 616 42.64 -12.08 31.60
CA ASN A 616 42.60 -13.45 32.09
C ASN A 616 42.04 -14.39 31.03
N SER A 617 42.81 -15.43 30.74
CA SER A 617 42.53 -16.55 29.85
C SER A 617 41.82 -17.66 30.63
N ILE A 618 40.67 -18.15 30.15
CA ILE A 618 40.12 -19.45 30.58
C ILE A 618 39.65 -20.23 29.36
N MET A 619 40.11 -21.48 29.32
CA MET A 619 39.99 -22.48 28.27
C MET A 619 38.59 -23.09 28.17
N ARG A 620 38.22 -23.55 26.97
CA ARG A 620 37.20 -24.57 26.73
C ARG A 620 37.71 -25.94 27.20
N PRO A 621 36.80 -26.86 27.59
CA PRO A 621 36.96 -28.28 27.30
C PRO A 621 36.07 -28.70 26.12
N LYS A 622 36.59 -29.62 25.32
CA LYS A 622 35.84 -30.45 24.38
C LYS A 622 35.26 -31.65 25.14
N SER A 623 34.00 -31.98 24.85
CA SER A 623 33.50 -33.34 24.64
C SER A 623 32.33 -33.23 23.68
#